data_AF-A0A839QU21-F1
#
_entry.id   AF-A0A839QU21-F1
#
_cell.length_a   1.000
_cell.length_b   1.000
_cell.length_c   1.000
_cell.angle_alpha   90.00
_cell.angle_beta   90.00
_cell.angle_gamma   90.00
#
_symmetry.space_group_name_H-M   'P 1'
#
loop_
_entity.id
_entity.type
_entity.pdbx_description
1 polymer ?
#
loop_
_entity_poly.entity_id
_entity_poly.type
_entity_poly.pdbx_seq_one_letter_code
_entity_poly.pdbx_strand_id
1 'polypeptide(L)'
;MITTTRRAIAALGASLVLAGSLAACGSEPSEAELAKGMEKMMAAEGFDRAKLKESGITDEQIDEFYTCIAKEVKPNVSSRGQKLIAEGDGESKVSDEDYKAVEKAADGCASKIIG
;
A
#
# COMPACT_ATOMS: atom_id res chain seq x y z
N MET A 1 3.36 -2.42 59.32
CA MET A 1 3.86 -1.32 58.47
C MET A 1 4.46 -1.93 57.20
N ILE A 2 4.12 -1.32 56.07
CA ILE A 2 4.31 -1.76 54.68
C ILE A 2 5.69 -1.33 54.17
N THR A 3 6.35 -2.18 53.37
CA THR A 3 6.99 -1.88 52.06
C THR A 3 7.52 -3.19 51.47
N THR A 4 6.77 -3.93 50.66
CA THR A 4 6.59 -3.78 49.19
C THR A 4 7.91 -3.74 48.41
N THR A 5 8.24 -4.84 47.72
CA THR A 5 8.83 -4.74 46.36
C THR A 5 8.43 -5.96 45.53
N ARG A 6 7.30 -5.83 44.82
CA ARG A 6 6.96 -6.71 43.69
C ARG A 6 7.86 -6.32 42.51
N ARG A 7 8.81 -7.18 42.14
CA ARG A 7 9.50 -7.07 40.84
C ARG A 7 8.56 -7.62 39.79
N ALA A 8 7.78 -6.73 39.19
CA ALA A 8 7.02 -7.03 37.98
C ALA A 8 8.02 -7.15 36.81
N ILE A 9 8.26 -8.37 36.36
CA ILE A 9 8.89 -8.62 35.06
C ILE A 9 7.77 -8.43 34.04
N ALA A 10 7.66 -7.22 33.50
CA ALA A 10 6.85 -6.96 32.32
C ALA A 10 7.59 -7.54 31.11
N ALA A 11 7.42 -8.85 30.88
CA ALA A 11 7.75 -9.49 29.61
C ALA A 11 6.55 -9.34 28.67
N LEU A 12 6.28 -8.12 28.21
CA LEU A 12 5.52 -7.89 26.99
C LEU A 12 6.54 -7.80 25.85
N GLY A 13 7.17 -8.94 25.56
CA GLY A 13 7.84 -9.14 24.30
C GLY A 13 6.76 -9.15 23.24
N ALA A 14 6.55 -8.01 22.59
CA ALA A 14 5.83 -7.94 21.34
C ALA A 14 6.54 -8.87 20.38
N SER A 15 6.00 -10.08 20.20
CA SER A 15 6.23 -10.89 19.03
C SER A 15 5.68 -10.10 17.85
N LEU A 16 6.44 -9.10 17.38
CA LEU A 16 6.28 -8.57 16.04
C LEU A 16 6.44 -9.77 15.13
N VAL A 17 5.30 -10.25 14.67
CA VAL A 17 5.16 -11.26 13.66
C VAL A 17 6.00 -10.79 12.48
N LEU A 18 7.21 -11.35 12.33
CA LEU A 18 7.93 -11.31 11.08
C LEU A 18 7.12 -12.17 10.09
N ALA A 19 6.01 -11.64 9.61
CA ALA A 19 5.35 -12.07 8.38
C ALA A 19 6.13 -11.55 7.15
N GLY A 20 7.46 -11.49 7.26
CA GLY A 20 8.35 -10.86 6.30
C GLY A 20 9.27 -11.83 5.54
N SER A 21 9.05 -13.15 5.65
CA SER A 21 10.04 -14.14 5.18
C SER A 21 9.54 -15.13 4.13
N LEU A 22 8.46 -14.85 3.38
CA LEU A 22 7.90 -15.82 2.42
C LEU A 22 7.51 -15.30 1.02
N ALA A 23 7.79 -14.04 0.65
CA ALA A 23 7.41 -13.52 -0.67
C ALA A 23 8.56 -13.49 -1.70
N ALA A 24 9.54 -14.41 -1.61
CA ALA A 24 10.60 -14.54 -2.62
C ALA A 24 10.41 -15.75 -3.57
N CYS A 25 9.22 -16.35 -3.63
CA CYS A 25 8.90 -17.46 -4.53
C CYS A 25 7.62 -17.18 -5.33
N GLY A 26 7.76 -16.47 -6.45
CA GLY A 26 6.93 -16.66 -7.67
C GLY A 26 5.41 -16.46 -7.61
N SER A 27 4.82 -16.00 -6.51
CA SER A 27 3.39 -15.70 -6.45
C SER A 27 3.09 -14.29 -6.90
N GLU A 28 2.05 -14.11 -7.71
CA GLU A 28 1.55 -12.78 -8.07
C GLU A 28 1.17 -11.99 -6.81
N PRO A 29 1.46 -10.68 -6.77
CA PRO A 29 1.12 -9.84 -5.63
C PRO A 29 -0.38 -9.86 -5.30
N SER A 30 -0.69 -9.81 -4.01
CA SER A 30 -2.05 -9.58 -3.55
C SER A 30 -2.50 -8.13 -3.84
N GLU A 31 -3.82 -7.89 -3.88
CA GLU A 31 -4.35 -6.53 -4.03
C GLU A 31 -3.89 -5.62 -2.88
N ALA A 32 -3.76 -6.16 -1.67
CA ALA A 32 -3.25 -5.42 -0.53
C ALA A 32 -1.77 -5.01 -0.69
N GLU A 33 -0.95 -5.86 -1.31
CA GLU A 33 0.44 -5.53 -1.64
C GLU A 33 0.51 -4.45 -2.73
N LEU A 34 -0.33 -4.56 -3.77
CA LEU A 34 -0.44 -3.53 -4.81
C LEU A 34 -0.88 -2.18 -4.22
N ALA A 35 -1.92 -2.17 -3.38
CA ALA A 35 -2.41 -0.95 -2.73
C ALA A 35 -1.32 -0.27 -1.90
N LYS A 36 -0.60 -1.03 -1.06
CA LYS A 36 0.53 -0.50 -0.28
C LYS A 36 1.68 0.00 -1.14
N GLY A 37 1.96 -0.71 -2.22
CA GLY A 37 2.98 -0.32 -3.18
C GLY A 37 2.68 1.02 -3.86
N MET A 38 1.43 1.22 -4.28
CA MET A 38 0.98 2.49 -4.83
C MET A 38 0.98 3.63 -3.83
N GLU A 39 0.59 3.37 -2.57
CA GLU A 39 0.68 4.37 -1.50
C GLU A 39 2.13 4.85 -1.32
N LYS A 40 3.12 3.95 -1.40
CA LYS A 40 4.54 4.32 -1.36
C LYS A 40 4.95 5.16 -2.56
N MET A 41 4.52 4.78 -3.77
CA MET A 41 4.83 5.55 -4.99
C MET A 41 4.26 6.96 -4.92
N MET A 42 3.00 7.10 -4.50
CA MET A 42 2.36 8.42 -4.33
C MET A 42 3.03 9.25 -3.24
N ALA A 43 3.41 8.62 -2.12
CA ALA A 43 4.16 9.29 -1.08
C ALA A 43 5.55 9.77 -1.58
N ALA A 44 6.20 9.01 -2.46
CA ALA A 44 7.46 9.43 -3.08
C ALA A 44 7.29 10.66 -3.99
N GLU A 45 6.14 10.79 -4.65
CA GLU A 45 5.75 11.96 -5.45
C GLU A 45 5.23 13.15 -4.60
N GLY A 46 5.23 13.02 -3.27
CA GLY A 46 4.77 14.07 -2.35
C GLY A 46 3.27 14.07 -2.07
N PHE A 47 2.55 13.04 -2.53
CA PHE A 47 1.13 12.80 -2.24
C PHE A 47 0.97 11.78 -1.10
N ASP A 48 1.67 12.02 0.00
CA ASP A 48 1.50 11.18 1.18
C ASP A 48 0.13 11.41 1.83
N ARG A 49 -0.29 10.44 2.66
CA ARG A 49 -1.59 10.48 3.34
C ARG A 49 -1.83 11.76 4.14
N ALA A 50 -0.81 12.32 4.78
CA ALA A 50 -0.97 13.57 5.54
C ALA A 50 -1.28 14.74 4.60
N LYS A 51 -0.62 14.81 3.44
CA LYS A 51 -0.89 15.83 2.41
C LYS A 51 -2.30 15.72 1.82
N LEU A 52 -2.74 14.50 1.54
CA LEU A 52 -4.10 14.26 1.06
C LEU A 52 -5.14 14.69 2.11
N LYS A 53 -4.88 14.43 3.40
CA LYS A 53 -5.75 14.90 4.49
C LYS A 53 -5.77 16.41 4.64
N GLU A 54 -4.65 17.09 4.43
CA GLU A 54 -4.59 18.56 4.40
C GLU A 54 -5.49 19.15 3.30
N SER A 55 -5.70 18.42 2.20
CA SER A 55 -6.64 18.79 1.13
C SER A 55 -8.11 18.44 1.41
N GLY A 56 -8.42 17.85 2.57
CA GLY A 56 -9.78 17.51 3.00
C GLY A 56 -10.24 16.10 2.63
N ILE A 57 -9.35 15.25 2.10
CA ILE A 57 -9.65 13.84 1.80
C ILE A 57 -9.56 13.02 3.10
N THR A 58 -10.56 12.16 3.36
CA THR A 58 -10.57 11.31 4.57
C THR A 58 -9.69 10.07 4.42
N ASP A 59 -9.30 9.45 5.54
CA ASP A 59 -8.54 8.18 5.51
C ASP A 59 -9.30 7.07 4.76
N GLU A 60 -10.63 7.01 4.93
CA GLU A 60 -11.48 6.05 4.20
C GLU A 60 -11.45 6.28 2.69
N GLN A 61 -11.53 7.54 2.23
CA GLN A 61 -11.42 7.87 0.81
C GLN A 61 -10.05 7.51 0.24
N ILE A 62 -8.97 7.72 1.01
CA ILE A 62 -7.61 7.33 0.61
C ILE A 62 -7.50 5.81 0.50
N ASP A 63 -8.04 5.06 1.46
CA ASP A 63 -8.04 3.60 1.46
C ASP A 63 -8.88 3.02 0.31
N GLU A 64 -10.06 3.60 0.06
CA GLU A 64 -10.92 3.25 -1.07
C GLU A 64 -10.23 3.53 -2.41
N PHE A 65 -9.49 4.64 -2.53
CA PHE A 65 -8.72 4.98 -3.73
C PHE A 65 -7.69 3.90 -4.05
N TYR A 66 -6.80 3.60 -3.11
CA TYR A 66 -5.75 2.60 -3.33
C TYR A 66 -6.31 1.19 -3.52
N THR A 67 -7.38 0.83 -2.79
CA THR A 67 -8.07 -0.44 -2.96
C THR A 67 -8.73 -0.56 -4.34
N CYS A 68 -9.34 0.52 -4.82
CA CYS A 68 -9.94 0.56 -6.15
C CYS A 68 -8.87 0.37 -7.24
N ILE A 69 -7.75 1.10 -7.16
CA ILE A 69 -6.69 0.96 -8.15
C ILE A 69 -6.13 -0.46 -8.12
N ALA A 70 -5.93 -1.06 -6.93
CA ALA A 70 -5.37 -2.40 -6.82
C ALA A 70 -6.27 -3.46 -7.49
N LYS A 71 -7.59 -3.31 -7.35
CA LYS A 71 -8.58 -4.17 -8.01
C LYS A 71 -8.59 -4.01 -9.53
N GLU A 72 -8.43 -2.80 -10.04
CA GLU A 72 -8.40 -2.52 -11.47
C GLU A 72 -7.05 -2.90 -12.11
N VAL A 73 -5.94 -2.70 -11.40
CA VAL A 73 -4.58 -3.02 -11.88
C VAL A 73 -4.34 -4.52 -11.94
N LYS A 74 -4.77 -5.27 -10.93
CA LYS A 74 -4.48 -6.71 -10.82
C LYS A 74 -4.85 -7.54 -12.07
N PRO A 75 -6.02 -7.38 -12.70
CA PRO A 75 -6.34 -8.12 -13.92
C PRO A 75 -5.80 -7.48 -15.22
N ASN A 76 -5.36 -6.22 -15.19
CA ASN A 76 -5.05 -5.43 -16.39
C ASN A 76 -3.56 -5.11 -16.57
N VAL A 77 -2.72 -5.41 -15.59
CA VAL A 77 -1.27 -5.17 -15.62
C VAL A 77 -0.52 -6.50 -15.61
N SER A 78 0.58 -6.57 -16.35
CA SER A 78 1.44 -7.75 -16.39
C SER A 78 1.97 -8.13 -15.01
N SER A 79 2.29 -9.40 -14.78
CA SER A 79 2.85 -9.83 -13.48
C SER A 79 4.15 -9.10 -13.12
N ARG A 80 4.91 -8.61 -14.12
CA ARG A 80 6.08 -7.76 -13.90
C ARG A 80 5.67 -6.37 -13.40
N GLY A 81 4.71 -5.72 -14.06
CA GLY A 81 4.19 -4.42 -13.62
C GLY A 81 3.58 -4.51 -12.22
N GLN A 82 2.79 -5.55 -11.94
CA GLN A 82 2.25 -5.81 -10.61
C GLN A 82 3.34 -5.92 -9.54
N LYS A 83 4.43 -6.63 -9.84
CA LYS A 83 5.55 -6.78 -8.92
C LYS A 83 6.21 -5.43 -8.62
N LEU A 84 6.50 -4.64 -9.65
CA LEU A 84 7.09 -3.30 -9.49
C LEU A 84 6.19 -2.38 -8.66
N ILE A 85 4.88 -2.41 -8.95
CA ILE A 85 3.89 -1.67 -8.16
C ILE A 85 3.93 -2.12 -6.70
N ALA A 86 3.86 -3.42 -6.42
CA ALA A 86 3.89 -3.95 -5.06
C ALA A 86 5.19 -3.61 -4.30
N GLU A 87 6.31 -3.56 -5.00
CA GLU A 87 7.61 -3.13 -4.46
C GLU A 87 7.65 -1.61 -4.19
N GLY A 88 6.71 -0.84 -4.77
CA GLY A 88 6.67 0.62 -4.71
C GLY A 88 7.71 1.28 -5.62
N ASP A 89 8.13 0.57 -6.67
CA ASP A 89 9.15 1.01 -7.61
C ASP A 89 8.51 1.81 -8.76
N GLY A 90 8.52 3.15 -8.60
CA GLY A 90 8.11 4.09 -9.64
C GLY A 90 9.20 4.48 -10.64
N GLU A 91 10.44 4.01 -10.45
CA GLU A 91 11.59 4.39 -11.29
C GLU A 91 11.85 3.37 -12.40
N SER A 92 11.52 2.10 -12.14
CA SER A 92 11.67 1.03 -13.11
C SER A 92 10.74 1.17 -14.30
N LYS A 93 11.26 0.88 -15.49
CA LYS A 93 10.46 0.88 -16.72
C LYS A 93 9.45 -0.26 -16.72
N VAL A 94 8.19 0.10 -16.91
CA VAL A 94 7.06 -0.78 -17.25
C VAL A 94 6.75 -0.69 -18.75
N SER A 95 5.90 -1.56 -19.27
CA SER A 95 5.39 -1.42 -20.64
C SER A 95 4.41 -0.25 -20.73
N ASP A 96 4.24 0.32 -21.93
CA ASP A 96 3.24 1.38 -22.17
C ASP A 96 1.82 0.90 -21.87
N GLU A 97 1.55 -0.41 -22.06
CA GLU A 97 0.26 -1.03 -21.77
C GLU A 97 -0.01 -1.08 -20.26
N ASP A 98 0.99 -1.52 -19.47
CA ASP A 98 0.90 -1.54 -18.02
C ASP A 98 0.75 -0.12 -17.47
N TYR A 99 1.53 0.84 -17.98
CA TYR A 99 1.42 2.24 -17.60
C TYR A 99 0.02 2.79 -17.84
N LYS A 100 -0.53 2.59 -19.05
CA LYS A 100 -1.90 3.04 -19.39
C LYS A 100 -2.97 2.36 -18.54
N ALA A 101 -2.78 1.09 -18.19
CA ALA A 101 -3.72 0.38 -17.33
C ALA A 101 -3.73 0.98 -15.91
N VAL A 102 -2.56 1.32 -15.36
CA VAL A 102 -2.45 2.02 -14.06
C VAL A 102 -3.06 3.42 -14.13
N GLU A 103 -2.75 4.21 -15.16
CA GLU A 103 -3.29 5.56 -15.34
C GLU A 103 -4.83 5.55 -15.44
N LYS A 104 -5.37 4.67 -16.28
CA LYS A 104 -6.83 4.50 -16.42
C LYS A 104 -7.50 4.04 -15.11
N ALA A 105 -6.84 3.17 -14.36
CA ALA A 105 -7.31 2.74 -13.05
C ALA A 105 -7.34 3.92 -12.07
N ALA A 106 -6.27 4.71 -12.02
CA ALA A 106 -6.19 5.90 -11.17
C ALA A 106 -7.29 6.92 -11.51
N ASP A 107 -7.47 7.28 -12.79
CA ASP A 107 -8.50 8.21 -13.24
C ASP A 107 -9.92 7.72 -12.93
N GLY A 108 -10.18 6.44 -13.21
CA GLY A 108 -11.47 5.81 -12.95
C GLY A 108 -11.80 5.72 -11.46
N CYS A 109 -10.80 5.49 -10.61
CA CYS A 109 -10.97 5.40 -9.17
C CYS A 109 -11.06 6.79 -8.51
N ALA A 110 -10.27 7.76 -8.96
CA ALA A 110 -10.38 9.15 -8.49
C ALA A 110 -11.78 9.71 -8.78
N SER A 111 -12.30 9.47 -9.97
CA SER A 111 -13.65 9.93 -10.37
C SER A 111 -14.78 9.36 -9.49
N LYS A 112 -14.59 8.18 -8.86
CA LYS A 112 -15.58 7.58 -7.96
C LYS A 112 -15.59 8.19 -6.55
N ILE A 113 -14.50 8.86 -6.18
CA ILE A 113 -14.28 9.39 -4.83
C ILE A 113 -14.58 10.88 -4.76
N ILE A 114 -14.28 11.60 -5.84
CA ILE A 114 -14.43 13.05 -5.95
C ILE A 114 -15.70 13.44 -6.76
N GLY A 115 -16.34 12.46 -7.41
CA GLY A 115 -17.54 12.64 -8.23
C GLY A 115 -18.85 12.54 -7.48
#